data_AF-A0A164JCJ8-F1
#
_entry.id   AF-A0A164JCJ8-F1
#
_cell.length_a   1.000
_cell.length_b   1.000
_cell.length_c   1.000
_cell.angle_alpha   90.00
_cell.angle_beta   90.00
_cell.angle_gamma   90.00
#
_symmetry.space_group_name_H-M   'P 1'
#
loop_
_entity.id
_entity.type
_entity.pdbx_description
1 polymer ?
#
loop_
_entity_poly.entity_id
_entity_poly.type
_entity_poly.pdbx_seq_one_letter_code
_entity_poly.pdbx_strand_id
1 'polypeptide(L)'
;MRRYSYKPDPRFLGAGPLYLGVELEIIVPTDRFDRCAREAADATRGTAYLKHDTSIQPNGFELVTHPMDYPWAMNRFPWPLLDRLRELGCRSDDRVGLHVHASRAGFSSPAHIFRWAKLIYRNQAQTTALARRNSPYAQFSSRARSRTRATAKGELHRFGLDRYQAINPHPRHTLEVRVFAGSLDPCRVQAALGFVAASVEYTRALTAAEIARAGGWQWSRFAAWVHTHAEYAPLAREMEATACAC
;
A
#
# COMPACT_ATOMS: atom_id res chain seq x y z
N MET A 1 -4.79 -16.12 16.57
CA MET A 1 -3.77 -15.29 15.89
C MET A 1 -2.65 -16.16 15.35
N ARG A 2 -1.83 -15.62 14.43
CA ARG A 2 -0.65 -16.29 13.86
C ARG A 2 0.64 -15.58 14.27
N ARG A 3 1.79 -16.26 14.20
CA ARG A 3 3.11 -15.65 14.44
C ARG A 3 3.43 -14.59 13.37
N TYR A 4 4.30 -13.64 13.69
CA TYR A 4 4.72 -12.58 12.75
C TYR A 4 5.26 -13.12 11.41
N SER A 5 5.95 -14.26 11.38
CA SER A 5 6.47 -14.86 10.15
C SER A 5 5.46 -15.72 9.38
N TYR A 6 4.23 -15.85 9.87
CA TYR A 6 3.23 -16.71 9.24
C TYR A 6 2.78 -16.15 7.89
N LYS A 7 2.84 -17.01 6.87
CA LYS A 7 2.38 -16.73 5.52
C LYS A 7 1.65 -17.96 4.98
N PRO A 8 0.31 -17.95 4.87
CA PRO A 8 -0.44 -19.06 4.29
C PRO A 8 -0.26 -19.08 2.76
N ASP A 9 -0.71 -20.18 2.14
CA ASP A 9 -0.90 -20.19 0.70
C ASP A 9 -1.88 -19.09 0.28
N PRO A 10 -1.50 -18.22 -0.67
CA PRO A 10 -2.31 -17.08 -1.05
C PRO A 10 -3.57 -17.55 -1.80
N ARG A 11 -4.72 -17.03 -1.38
CA ARG A 11 -5.97 -17.10 -2.15
C ARG A 11 -6.07 -15.85 -3.02
N PHE A 12 -5.99 -15.98 -4.33
CA PHE A 12 -6.11 -14.84 -5.23
C PHE A 12 -7.59 -14.50 -5.45
N LEU A 13 -7.98 -13.28 -5.10
CA LEU A 13 -9.36 -12.82 -5.12
C LEU A 13 -9.56 -11.79 -6.24
N GLY A 14 -10.44 -12.09 -7.20
CA GLY A 14 -10.60 -11.30 -8.42
C GLY A 14 -9.94 -11.93 -9.65
N ALA A 15 -9.74 -11.14 -10.70
CA ALA A 15 -9.24 -11.57 -12.00
C ALA A 15 -7.74 -11.32 -12.21
N GLY A 16 -7.15 -10.33 -11.52
CA GLY A 16 -5.75 -9.94 -11.73
C GLY A 16 -5.51 -9.30 -13.11
N PRO A 17 -4.28 -9.32 -13.66
CA PRO A 17 -3.06 -9.95 -13.12
C PRO A 17 -2.40 -9.12 -12.01
N LEU A 18 -2.82 -7.87 -11.81
CA LEU A 18 -2.40 -7.06 -10.67
C LEU A 18 -3.25 -7.42 -9.45
N TYR A 19 -2.63 -8.11 -8.50
CA TYR A 19 -3.17 -8.31 -7.17
C TYR A 19 -2.49 -7.39 -6.16
N LEU A 20 -3.28 -6.90 -5.22
CA LEU A 20 -2.92 -6.05 -4.11
C LEU A 20 -3.11 -6.80 -2.80
N GLY A 21 -2.11 -6.76 -1.91
CA GLY A 21 -2.23 -7.23 -0.53
C GLY A 21 -2.09 -6.06 0.44
N VAL A 22 -2.83 -6.07 1.54
CA VAL A 22 -2.73 -5.07 2.61
C VAL A 22 -2.18 -5.71 3.86
N GLU A 23 -1.22 -5.05 4.49
CA GLU A 23 -0.84 -5.27 5.89
C GLU A 23 -1.19 -4.00 6.67
N LEU A 24 -2.22 -4.06 7.52
CA LEU A 24 -2.66 -2.93 8.35
C LEU A 24 -2.41 -3.24 9.82
N GLU A 25 -1.55 -2.45 10.45
CA GLU A 25 -1.27 -2.52 11.88
C GLU A 25 -2.37 -1.79 12.68
N ILE A 26 -2.94 -2.47 13.66
CA ILE A 26 -4.07 -1.98 14.46
C ILE A 26 -3.69 -2.06 15.94
N ILE A 27 -3.68 -0.90 16.59
CA ILE A 27 -3.52 -0.75 18.04
C ILE A 27 -4.85 -1.09 18.70
N VAL A 28 -4.80 -1.93 19.74
CA VAL A 28 -5.99 -2.45 20.42
C VAL A 28 -5.91 -2.15 21.92
N PRO A 29 -7.01 -1.70 22.56
CA PRO A 29 -7.06 -1.62 24.02
C PRO A 29 -6.77 -2.97 24.66
N THR A 30 -5.89 -3.00 25.67
CA THR A 30 -5.41 -4.25 26.28
C THR A 30 -6.55 -5.14 26.80
N ASP A 31 -7.58 -4.54 27.40
CA ASP A 31 -8.77 -5.20 27.94
C ASP A 31 -9.73 -5.74 26.86
N ARG A 32 -9.55 -5.37 25.59
CA ARG A 32 -10.44 -5.71 24.47
C ARG A 32 -9.79 -6.54 23.39
N PHE A 33 -8.53 -6.95 23.57
CA PHE A 33 -7.74 -7.60 22.53
C PHE A 33 -8.46 -8.78 21.88
N ASP A 34 -8.92 -9.74 22.68
CA ASP A 34 -9.59 -10.94 22.17
C ASP A 34 -10.91 -10.62 21.46
N ARG A 35 -11.65 -9.60 21.93
CA ARG A 35 -12.90 -9.17 21.31
C ARG A 35 -12.63 -8.58 19.93
N CYS A 36 -11.69 -7.64 19.82
CA CYS A 36 -11.35 -7.00 18.54
C CYS A 36 -10.73 -7.99 17.56
N ALA A 37 -9.89 -8.92 18.04
CA ALA A 37 -9.31 -9.97 17.21
C ALA A 37 -10.37 -10.93 16.66
N ARG A 38 -11.36 -11.32 17.47
CA ARG A 38 -12.49 -12.14 17.01
C ARG A 38 -13.33 -11.39 15.97
N GLU A 39 -13.70 -10.15 16.25
CA GLU A 39 -14.46 -9.31 15.31
C GLU A 39 -13.76 -9.21 13.94
N ALA A 40 -12.46 -8.93 13.93
CA ALA A 40 -11.68 -8.85 12.70
C ALA A 40 -11.56 -10.20 11.98
N ALA A 41 -11.31 -11.28 12.71
CA ALA A 41 -11.18 -12.62 12.13
C ALA A 41 -12.49 -13.14 11.52
N ASP A 42 -13.62 -12.88 12.18
CA ASP A 42 -14.93 -13.31 11.71
C ASP A 42 -15.39 -12.49 10.50
N ALA A 43 -15.23 -11.16 10.55
CA ALA A 43 -15.59 -10.29 9.43
C ALA A 43 -14.76 -10.56 8.17
N THR A 44 -13.48 -10.93 8.31
CA THR A 44 -12.55 -11.14 7.19
C THR A 44 -12.29 -12.61 6.86
N ARG A 45 -13.18 -13.51 7.30
CA ARG A 45 -13.01 -14.94 7.11
C ARG A 45 -12.79 -15.31 5.64
N GLY A 46 -11.65 -15.94 5.38
CA GLY A 46 -11.27 -16.38 4.03
C GLY A 46 -10.69 -15.30 3.12
N THR A 47 -10.64 -14.04 3.58
CA THR A 47 -10.14 -12.88 2.82
C THR A 47 -8.95 -12.21 3.50
N ALA A 48 -8.78 -12.38 4.82
CA ALA A 48 -7.60 -11.96 5.56
C ALA A 48 -7.25 -12.91 6.72
N TYR A 49 -6.11 -12.67 7.35
CA TYR A 49 -5.65 -13.35 8.56
C TYR A 49 -4.94 -12.37 9.50
N LEU A 50 -4.95 -12.68 10.80
CA LEU A 50 -4.32 -11.83 11.82
C LEU A 50 -2.95 -12.36 12.23
N LYS A 51 -1.95 -11.48 12.23
CA LYS A 51 -0.61 -11.76 12.77
C LYS A 51 -0.40 -10.98 14.05
N HIS A 52 0.30 -11.60 14.99
CA HIS A 52 0.85 -10.92 16.14
C HIS A 52 2.06 -10.10 15.71
N ASP A 53 2.11 -8.83 16.12
CA ASP A 53 3.28 -7.97 15.97
C ASP A 53 3.58 -7.26 17.30
N THR A 54 4.74 -7.56 17.85
CA THR A 54 5.24 -6.96 19.10
C THR A 54 5.68 -5.51 18.93
N SER A 55 5.83 -5.03 17.68
CA SER A 55 6.18 -3.64 17.41
C SER A 55 5.01 -2.68 17.69
N ILE A 56 3.77 -3.19 17.67
CA ILE A 56 2.57 -2.40 17.93
C ILE A 56 2.40 -2.15 19.42
N GLN A 57 2.45 -0.88 19.83
CA GLN A 57 2.36 -0.46 21.23
C GLN A 57 1.05 0.27 21.53
N PRO A 58 0.43 0.06 22.71
CA PRO A 58 0.85 -0.84 23.78
C PRO A 58 0.54 -2.33 23.51
N ASN A 59 -0.39 -2.60 22.59
CA ASN A 59 -0.72 -3.94 22.10
C ASN A 59 -1.49 -3.80 20.78
N GLY A 60 -1.47 -4.84 19.95
CA GLY A 60 -2.21 -4.83 18.69
C GLY A 60 -1.97 -6.04 17.80
N PHE A 61 -2.47 -5.96 16.58
CA PHE A 61 -2.27 -6.99 15.56
C PHE A 61 -2.19 -6.39 14.16
N GLU A 62 -1.58 -7.14 13.25
CA GLU A 62 -1.65 -6.87 11.82
C GLU A 62 -2.85 -7.62 11.21
N LEU A 63 -3.73 -6.90 10.54
CA LEU A 63 -4.71 -7.46 9.61
C LEU A 63 -4.06 -7.59 8.24
N VAL A 64 -3.82 -8.82 7.79
CA VAL A 64 -3.16 -9.10 6.50
C VAL A 64 -4.11 -9.76 5.52
N THR A 65 -4.36 -9.12 4.40
CA THR A 65 -5.28 -9.65 3.39
C THR A 65 -4.62 -10.72 2.53
N HIS A 66 -5.43 -11.64 2.04
CA HIS A 66 -5.08 -12.36 0.83
C HIS A 66 -4.97 -11.38 -0.37
N PRO A 67 -4.25 -11.75 -1.45
CA PRO A 67 -4.12 -10.87 -2.62
C PRO A 67 -5.48 -10.66 -3.33
N MET A 68 -5.82 -9.41 -3.60
CA MET A 68 -7.09 -8.99 -4.22
C MET A 68 -6.80 -8.12 -5.44
N ASP A 69 -7.49 -8.29 -6.56
CA ASP A 69 -7.50 -7.22 -7.55
C ASP A 69 -8.23 -5.98 -6.99
N TYR A 70 -8.02 -4.82 -7.62
CA TYR A 70 -8.57 -3.57 -7.11
C TYR A 70 -10.11 -3.56 -7.10
N PRO A 71 -10.83 -3.95 -8.17
CA PRO A 71 -12.30 -4.03 -8.14
C PRO A 71 -12.84 -4.94 -7.03
N TRP A 72 -12.23 -6.10 -6.79
CA TRP A 72 -12.62 -7.00 -5.72
C TRP A 72 -12.39 -6.34 -4.36
N ALA A 73 -11.22 -5.73 -4.15
CA ALA A 73 -10.92 -5.03 -2.90
C ALA A 73 -11.95 -3.94 -2.61
N MET A 74 -12.34 -3.14 -3.61
CA MET A 74 -13.28 -2.04 -3.43
C MET A 74 -14.71 -2.51 -3.16
N ASN A 75 -15.16 -3.58 -3.83
CA ASN A 75 -16.57 -3.97 -3.82
C ASN A 75 -16.91 -5.16 -2.90
N ARG A 76 -15.91 -5.93 -2.46
CA ARG A 76 -16.12 -7.20 -1.75
C ARG A 76 -15.40 -7.29 -0.41
N PHE A 77 -14.31 -6.57 -0.21
CA PHE A 77 -13.63 -6.58 1.09
C PHE A 77 -14.51 -5.87 2.15
N PRO A 78 -14.64 -6.41 3.37
CA PRO A 78 -15.57 -5.92 4.39
C PRO A 78 -15.05 -4.65 5.08
N TRP A 79 -14.86 -3.56 4.35
CA TRP A 79 -14.37 -2.27 4.88
C TRP A 79 -15.14 -1.71 6.08
N PRO A 80 -16.47 -1.91 6.24
CA PRO A 80 -17.19 -1.51 7.47
C PRO A 80 -16.66 -2.15 8.76
N LEU A 81 -15.80 -3.18 8.66
CA LEU A 81 -15.03 -3.66 9.81
C LEU A 81 -14.18 -2.57 10.46
N LEU A 82 -13.59 -1.65 9.68
CA LEU A 82 -12.68 -0.65 10.25
C LEU A 82 -13.42 0.32 11.19
N ASP A 83 -14.65 0.71 10.82
CA ASP A 83 -15.53 1.50 11.69
C ASP A 83 -15.90 0.75 12.96
N ARG A 84 -16.26 -0.53 12.86
CA ARG A 84 -16.55 -1.38 14.04
C ARG A 84 -15.34 -1.50 14.97
N LEU A 85 -14.14 -1.67 14.44
CA LEU A 85 -12.92 -1.72 15.25
C LEU A 85 -12.68 -0.36 15.94
N ARG A 86 -12.91 0.75 15.25
CA ARG A 86 -12.84 2.10 15.84
C ARG A 86 -13.85 2.28 16.98
N GLU A 87 -15.09 1.82 16.81
CA GLU A 87 -16.13 1.82 17.87
C GLU A 87 -15.74 0.96 19.08
N LEU A 88 -15.01 -0.14 18.85
CA LEU A 88 -14.44 -0.97 19.92
C LEU A 88 -13.26 -0.31 20.63
N GLY A 89 -12.81 0.87 20.18
CA GLY A 89 -11.69 1.62 20.75
C GLY A 89 -10.34 1.28 20.14
N CYS A 90 -10.30 0.50 19.05
CA CYS A 90 -9.07 0.33 18.29
C CYS A 90 -8.64 1.64 17.64
N ARG A 91 -7.34 1.75 17.37
CA ARG A 91 -6.73 2.87 16.67
C ARG A 91 -5.73 2.37 15.65
N SER A 92 -5.49 3.16 14.63
CA SER A 92 -4.38 2.98 13.69
C SER A 92 -4.03 4.38 13.22
N ASP A 93 -2.78 4.79 13.46
CA ASP A 93 -2.30 6.16 13.29
C ASP A 93 -0.88 6.16 12.71
N ASP A 94 -0.21 7.31 12.71
CA ASP A 94 1.11 7.51 12.12
C ASP A 94 2.26 6.78 12.86
N ARG A 95 2.03 6.27 14.07
CA ARG A 95 2.98 5.43 14.79
C ARG A 95 3.04 4.01 14.25
N VAL A 96 1.98 3.58 13.56
CA VAL A 96 1.83 2.26 12.94
C VAL A 96 1.66 2.37 11.43
N GLY A 97 1.77 1.26 10.72
CA GLY A 97 1.85 1.19 9.27
C GLY A 97 0.63 0.65 8.55
N LEU A 98 0.48 1.12 7.32
CA LEU A 98 -0.29 0.48 6.26
C LEU A 98 0.65 0.18 5.10
N HIS A 99 0.86 -1.11 4.81
CA HIS A 99 1.67 -1.55 3.67
C HIS A 99 0.77 -2.12 2.58
N VAL A 100 1.08 -1.78 1.33
CA VAL A 100 0.36 -2.27 0.15
C VAL A 100 1.32 -3.01 -0.77
N HIS A 101 1.07 -4.29 -0.99
CA HIS A 101 1.84 -5.16 -1.85
C HIS A 101 1.25 -5.20 -3.25
N ALA A 102 1.99 -4.78 -4.28
CA ALA A 102 1.61 -4.97 -5.69
C ALA A 102 2.29 -6.22 -6.25
N SER A 103 1.52 -7.18 -6.79
CA SER A 103 2.08 -8.36 -7.44
C SER A 103 2.94 -7.99 -8.65
N ARG A 104 4.11 -8.61 -8.79
CA ARG A 104 5.01 -8.38 -9.94
C ARG A 104 4.35 -8.74 -11.27
N ALA A 105 3.47 -9.74 -11.27
CA ALA A 105 2.71 -10.16 -12.45
C ALA A 105 1.79 -9.05 -13.01
N GLY A 106 1.43 -8.06 -12.19
CA GLY A 106 0.69 -6.89 -12.65
C GLY A 106 1.50 -5.96 -13.55
N PHE A 107 2.83 -6.03 -13.54
CA PHE A 107 3.69 -5.18 -14.35
C PHE A 107 4.04 -5.85 -15.68
N SER A 108 3.92 -5.11 -16.78
CA SER A 108 4.19 -5.61 -18.13
C SER A 108 5.67 -5.86 -18.44
N SER A 109 6.60 -5.28 -17.67
CA SER A 109 8.04 -5.46 -17.84
C SER A 109 8.84 -4.84 -16.69
N PRO A 110 10.15 -5.17 -16.55
CA PRO A 110 11.07 -4.39 -15.72
C PRO A 110 11.07 -2.90 -16.05
N ALA A 111 10.93 -2.52 -17.33
CA ALA A 111 10.84 -1.11 -17.71
C ALA A 111 9.60 -0.42 -17.13
N HIS A 112 8.47 -1.13 -17.04
CA HIS A 112 7.27 -0.64 -16.38
C HIS A 112 7.49 -0.47 -14.86
N ILE A 113 8.06 -1.47 -14.17
CA ILE A 113 8.41 -1.34 -12.74
C ILE A 113 9.30 -0.11 -12.50
N PHE A 114 10.28 0.13 -13.39
CA PHE A 114 11.15 1.29 -13.30
C PHE A 114 10.37 2.61 -13.43
N ARG A 115 9.45 2.72 -14.42
CA ARG A 115 8.61 3.91 -14.58
C ARG A 115 7.73 4.17 -13.37
N TRP A 116 7.08 3.12 -12.86
CA TRP A 116 6.24 3.17 -11.67
C TRP A 116 7.01 3.64 -10.43
N ALA A 117 8.13 3.00 -10.13
CA ALA A 117 8.94 3.36 -8.96
C ALA A 117 9.51 4.79 -9.10
N LYS A 118 9.89 5.22 -10.31
CA LYS A 118 10.34 6.60 -10.55
C LYS A 118 9.23 7.63 -10.34
N LEU A 119 7.98 7.33 -10.69
CA LEU A 119 6.84 8.20 -10.37
C LEU A 119 6.76 8.43 -8.86
N ILE A 120 6.77 7.36 -8.06
CA ILE A 120 6.69 7.46 -6.59
C ILE A 120 7.90 8.22 -6.02
N TYR A 121 9.13 7.82 -6.38
CA TYR A 121 10.34 8.40 -5.81
C TYR A 121 10.57 9.88 -6.17
N ARG A 122 10.10 10.33 -7.35
CA ARG A 122 10.21 11.74 -7.78
C ARG A 122 9.18 12.63 -7.12
N ASN A 123 8.01 12.09 -6.77
CA ASN A 123 6.94 12.83 -6.11
C ASN A 123 6.91 12.52 -4.61
N GLN A 124 8.07 12.56 -3.94
CA GLN A 124 8.16 12.24 -2.50
C GLN A 124 7.26 13.14 -1.67
N ALA A 125 7.30 14.46 -1.87
CA ALA A 125 6.53 15.40 -1.04
C ALA A 125 5.02 15.07 -1.09
N GLN A 126 4.50 14.87 -2.30
CA GLN A 126 3.08 14.55 -2.51
C GLN A 126 2.73 13.14 -2.03
N THR A 127 3.62 12.16 -2.25
CA THR A 127 3.42 10.80 -1.73
C THR A 127 3.42 10.79 -0.20
N THR A 128 4.32 11.55 0.45
CA THR A 128 4.37 11.70 1.91
C THR A 128 3.14 12.43 2.44
N ALA A 129 2.64 13.46 1.75
CA ALA A 129 1.41 14.14 2.12
C ALA A 129 0.20 13.18 2.07
N LEU A 130 0.03 12.44 0.96
CA LEU A 130 -1.01 11.41 0.84
C LEU A 130 -0.87 10.31 1.91
N ALA A 131 0.37 9.90 2.18
CA ALA A 131 0.70 8.88 3.17
C ALA A 131 0.52 9.33 4.63
N ARG A 132 0.49 10.64 4.89
CA ARG A 132 0.38 11.24 6.24
C ARG A 132 1.42 10.76 7.24
N ARG A 133 2.56 10.26 6.75
CA ARG A 133 3.64 9.74 7.58
C ARG A 133 4.98 9.86 6.86
N ASN A 134 6.00 10.25 7.61
CA ASN A 134 7.40 10.12 7.23
C ASN A 134 8.09 9.22 8.26
N SER A 135 8.46 8.00 7.87
CA SER A 135 8.94 6.97 8.80
C SER A 135 10.34 6.48 8.42
N PRO A 136 11.24 6.24 9.39
CA PRO A 136 12.53 5.59 9.13
C PRO A 136 12.37 4.15 8.64
N TYR A 137 11.18 3.55 8.75
CA TYR A 137 10.86 2.20 8.27
C TYR A 137 10.28 2.18 6.84
N ALA A 138 10.20 3.34 6.17
CA ALA A 138 9.68 3.51 4.81
C ALA A 138 10.39 4.67 4.07
N GLN A 139 11.72 4.66 4.06
CA GLN A 139 12.52 5.80 3.62
C GLN A 139 12.51 6.02 2.11
N PHE A 140 12.40 7.29 1.70
CA PHE A 140 12.75 7.72 0.35
C PHE A 140 14.27 7.94 0.23
N SER A 141 15.08 6.89 0.38
CA SER A 141 16.54 7.05 0.38
C SER A 141 17.11 7.37 -1.01
N SER A 142 18.21 8.13 -1.05
CA SER A 142 18.98 8.39 -2.27
C SER A 142 19.52 7.09 -2.90
N ARG A 143 19.87 6.11 -2.05
CA ARG A 143 20.34 4.78 -2.46
C ARG A 143 19.25 4.00 -3.19
N ALA A 144 18.03 3.94 -2.67
CA ALA A 144 16.93 3.27 -3.35
C ALA A 144 16.58 3.95 -4.68
N ARG A 145 16.60 5.30 -4.69
CA ARG A 145 16.39 6.08 -5.91
C ARG A 145 17.40 5.75 -7.02
N SER A 146 18.69 5.74 -6.71
CA SER A 146 19.73 5.45 -7.69
C SER A 146 19.71 3.99 -8.17
N ARG A 147 19.19 3.07 -7.35
CA ARG A 147 19.10 1.64 -7.64
C ARG A 147 17.77 1.19 -8.24
N THR A 148 16.84 2.10 -8.54
CA THR A 148 15.52 1.79 -9.13
C THR A 148 15.61 0.84 -10.34
N ARG A 149 16.62 0.99 -11.21
CA ARG A 149 16.84 0.10 -12.36
C ARG A 149 17.16 -1.33 -11.94
N ALA A 150 18.00 -1.51 -10.93
CA ALA A 150 18.37 -2.82 -10.40
C ALA A 150 17.18 -3.48 -9.69
N THR A 151 16.44 -2.69 -8.90
CA THR A 151 15.18 -3.12 -8.27
C THR A 151 14.19 -3.65 -9.31
N ALA A 152 14.01 -2.91 -10.40
CA ALA A 152 13.09 -3.30 -11.46
C ALA A 152 13.48 -4.60 -12.18
N LYS A 153 14.78 -4.91 -12.23
CA LYS A 153 15.30 -6.18 -12.79
C LYS A 153 15.33 -7.33 -11.77
N GLY A 154 15.02 -7.09 -10.50
CA GLY A 154 15.09 -8.09 -9.44
C GLY A 154 16.50 -8.39 -8.94
N GLU A 155 17.49 -7.53 -9.17
CA GLU A 155 18.91 -7.76 -8.83
C GLU A 155 19.24 -7.42 -7.35
N LEU A 156 18.33 -7.68 -6.41
CA LEU A 156 18.32 -7.11 -5.06
C LEU A 156 19.50 -7.55 -4.18
N HIS A 157 19.85 -8.84 -4.23
CA HIS A 157 20.94 -9.41 -3.47
C HIS A 157 22.32 -8.85 -3.86
N ARG A 158 22.44 -8.26 -5.06
CA ARG A 158 23.69 -7.69 -5.56
C ARG A 158 24.03 -6.33 -4.95
N PHE A 159 23.04 -5.60 -4.43
CA PHE A 159 23.22 -4.18 -4.09
C PHE A 159 22.90 -3.79 -2.64
N GLY A 160 22.52 -4.76 -1.80
CA GLY A 160 22.38 -4.58 -0.35
C GLY A 160 21.41 -3.45 0.04
N LEU A 161 20.28 -3.32 -0.67
CA LEU A 161 19.20 -2.45 -0.24
C LEU A 161 18.51 -3.08 0.97
N ASP A 162 18.30 -2.32 2.05
CA ASP A 162 17.49 -2.80 3.17
C ASP A 162 16.00 -2.83 2.79
N ARG A 163 15.18 -3.40 3.69
CA ARG A 163 13.72 -3.50 3.52
C ARG A 163 12.97 -2.21 3.91
N TYR A 164 13.61 -1.28 4.60
CA TYR A 164 13.01 -0.07 5.18
C TYR A 164 12.96 1.09 4.18
N GLN A 165 12.64 0.75 2.94
CA GLN A 165 12.53 1.68 1.82
C GLN A 165 11.06 1.94 1.50
N ALA A 166 10.75 3.13 0.97
CA ALA A 166 9.40 3.51 0.55
C ALA A 166 8.74 2.44 -0.34
N ILE A 167 9.54 1.84 -1.23
CA ILE A 167 9.23 0.62 -1.96
C ILE A 167 10.22 -0.44 -1.50
N ASN A 168 9.74 -1.44 -0.75
CA ASN A 168 10.50 -2.63 -0.41
C ASN A 168 10.39 -3.67 -1.52
N PRO A 169 11.50 -4.00 -2.19
CA PRO A 169 11.46 -4.94 -3.29
C PRO A 169 11.74 -6.39 -2.86
N HIS A 170 12.15 -6.65 -1.62
CA HIS A 170 12.56 -7.99 -1.16
C HIS A 170 11.51 -9.09 -1.34
N PRO A 171 10.19 -8.85 -1.18
CA PRO A 171 9.22 -9.89 -1.42
C PRO A 171 9.31 -10.43 -2.85
N ARG A 172 9.56 -11.74 -2.99
CA ARG A 172 9.84 -12.40 -4.28
C ARG A 172 8.78 -12.13 -5.35
N HIS A 173 7.51 -12.08 -4.95
CA HIS A 173 6.37 -11.99 -5.87
C HIS A 173 5.68 -10.62 -5.86
N THR A 174 6.07 -9.67 -5.00
CA THR A 174 5.37 -8.38 -4.83
C THR A 174 6.33 -7.23 -4.59
N LEU A 175 6.01 -6.02 -5.05
CA LEU A 175 6.65 -4.78 -4.60
C LEU A 175 5.80 -4.21 -3.47
N GLU A 176 6.39 -4.02 -2.29
CA GLU A 176 5.67 -3.54 -1.11
C GLU A 176 5.87 -2.02 -0.97
N VAL A 177 4.77 -1.27 -0.98
CA VAL A 177 4.74 0.17 -0.71
C VAL A 177 4.46 0.37 0.77
N ARG A 178 5.42 0.97 1.50
CA ARG A 178 5.44 0.99 2.98
C ARG A 178 5.07 2.33 3.61
N VAL A 179 4.83 3.34 2.79
CA VAL A 179 4.87 4.75 3.21
C VAL A 179 3.69 5.18 4.07
N PHE A 180 2.53 4.54 3.93
CA PHE A 180 1.28 5.02 4.53
C PHE A 180 1.25 4.88 6.05
N ALA A 181 0.73 5.91 6.71
CA ALA A 181 0.25 5.81 8.08
C ALA A 181 -0.82 4.72 8.19
N GLY A 182 -0.90 4.08 9.35
CA GLY A 182 -2.05 3.27 9.70
C GLY A 182 -3.34 4.12 9.70
N SER A 183 -4.47 3.48 9.41
CA SER A 183 -5.78 4.13 9.49
C SER A 183 -6.92 3.13 9.68
N LEU A 184 -7.93 3.52 10.44
CA LEU A 184 -9.24 2.86 10.50
C LEU A 184 -10.33 3.62 9.72
N ASP A 185 -9.95 4.63 8.94
CA ASP A 185 -10.84 5.28 7.99
C ASP A 185 -10.85 4.47 6.68
N PRO A 186 -11.98 3.85 6.29
CA PRO A 186 -12.09 3.11 5.05
C PRO A 186 -11.63 3.89 3.81
N CYS A 187 -11.95 5.18 3.73
CA CYS A 187 -11.60 6.00 2.56
C CYS A 187 -10.08 6.13 2.43
N ARG A 188 -9.35 6.30 3.54
CA ARG A 188 -7.88 6.40 3.53
C ARG A 188 -7.21 5.09 3.16
N VAL A 189 -7.70 3.96 3.67
CA VAL A 189 -7.15 2.63 3.33
C VAL A 189 -7.42 2.29 1.85
N GLN A 190 -8.63 2.59 1.37
CA GLN A 190 -9.00 2.45 -0.03
C GLN A 190 -8.21 3.37 -0.96
N ALA A 191 -7.89 4.59 -0.52
CA ALA A 191 -7.02 5.50 -1.26
C ALA A 191 -5.58 5.01 -1.33
N ALA A 192 -5.05 4.36 -0.29
CA ALA A 192 -3.73 3.74 -0.35
C ALA A 192 -3.68 2.58 -1.37
N LEU A 193 -4.72 1.72 -1.38
CA LEU A 193 -4.91 0.72 -2.43
C LEU A 193 -5.02 1.36 -3.81
N GLY A 194 -5.85 2.39 -3.93
CA GLY A 194 -6.08 3.15 -5.16
C GLY A 194 -4.79 3.78 -5.67
N PHE A 195 -3.96 4.36 -4.80
CA PHE A 195 -2.68 4.96 -5.18
C PHE A 195 -1.76 3.93 -5.84
N VAL A 196 -1.65 2.74 -5.25
CA VAL A 196 -0.81 1.68 -5.79
C VAL A 196 -1.40 1.13 -7.10
N ALA A 197 -2.70 0.87 -7.15
CA ALA A 197 -3.37 0.41 -8.38
C ALA A 197 -3.25 1.43 -9.53
N ALA A 198 -3.68 2.66 -9.29
CA ALA A 198 -3.69 3.76 -10.24
C ALA A 198 -2.29 4.09 -10.75
N SER A 199 -1.28 4.12 -9.87
CA SER A 199 0.10 4.41 -10.30
C SER A 199 0.67 3.29 -11.20
N VAL A 200 0.32 2.03 -10.94
CA VAL A 200 0.69 0.92 -11.84
C VAL A 200 0.01 1.10 -13.19
N GLU A 201 -1.31 1.30 -13.23
CA GLU A 201 -2.02 1.46 -14.50
C GLU A 201 -1.58 2.71 -15.29
N TYR A 202 -1.45 3.86 -14.63
CA TYR A 202 -0.96 5.09 -15.24
C TYR A 202 0.41 4.91 -15.90
N THR A 203 1.34 4.21 -15.24
CA THR A 203 2.71 4.03 -15.77
C THR A 203 2.86 2.89 -16.78
N ARG A 204 1.82 2.09 -16.99
CA ARG A 204 1.81 0.98 -17.95
C ARG A 204 2.07 1.46 -19.37
N ALA A 205 1.35 2.51 -19.77
CA ALA A 205 1.38 3.06 -21.13
C ALA A 205 2.42 4.17 -21.33
N LEU A 206 3.01 4.72 -20.26
CA LEU A 206 3.97 5.82 -20.38
C LEU A 206 5.19 5.46 -21.24
N THR A 207 5.37 6.21 -22.31
CA THR A 207 6.51 6.18 -23.22
C THR A 207 7.64 7.09 -22.73
N ALA A 208 8.85 6.89 -23.25
CA ALA A 208 9.97 7.77 -22.97
C ALA A 208 9.70 9.22 -23.43
N ALA A 209 8.96 9.40 -24.53
CA ALA A 209 8.59 10.71 -25.05
C ALA A 209 7.61 11.45 -24.11
N GLU A 210 6.56 10.77 -23.62
CA GLU A 210 5.62 11.35 -22.65
C GLU A 210 6.32 11.72 -21.34
N ILE A 211 7.25 10.88 -20.88
CA ILE A 211 8.06 11.17 -19.70
C ILE A 211 8.96 12.39 -19.91
N ALA A 212 9.71 12.42 -21.01
CA ALA A 212 10.74 13.44 -21.24
C ALA A 212 10.17 14.79 -21.71
N ARG A 213 9.11 14.78 -22.54
CA ARG A 213 8.57 15.99 -23.19
C ARG A 213 7.26 16.48 -22.58
N ALA A 214 6.41 15.56 -22.10
CA ALA A 214 5.10 15.92 -21.53
C ALA A 214 5.06 15.88 -20.00
N GLY A 215 6.19 15.53 -19.36
CA GLY A 215 6.30 15.47 -17.92
C GLY A 215 5.50 14.32 -17.30
N GLY A 216 5.41 13.16 -17.96
CA GLY A 216 4.63 12.00 -17.48
C GLY A 216 5.01 11.43 -16.10
N TRP A 217 6.04 11.96 -15.44
CA TRP A 217 6.35 11.67 -14.03
C TRP A 217 5.98 12.79 -13.06
N GLN A 218 5.36 13.88 -13.52
CA GLN A 218 4.90 14.96 -12.65
C GLN A 218 3.63 14.53 -11.91
N TRP A 219 3.55 14.86 -10.61
CA TRP A 219 2.36 14.59 -9.80
C TRP A 219 1.08 15.14 -10.42
N SER A 220 1.12 16.36 -10.98
CA SER A 220 -0.04 17.02 -11.61
C SER A 220 -0.62 16.19 -12.77
N ARG A 221 0.24 15.54 -13.57
CA ARG A 221 -0.19 14.66 -14.67
C ARG A 221 -0.85 13.39 -14.15
N PHE A 222 -0.27 12.78 -13.12
CA PHE A 222 -0.86 11.62 -12.47
C PHE A 222 -2.19 11.97 -11.79
N ALA A 223 -2.26 13.07 -11.07
CA ALA A 223 -3.48 13.55 -10.43
C ALA A 223 -4.57 13.82 -11.45
N ALA A 224 -4.29 14.56 -12.52
CA ALA A 224 -5.26 14.81 -13.58
C ALA A 224 -5.79 13.50 -14.18
N TRP A 225 -4.92 12.52 -14.41
CA TRP A 225 -5.33 11.18 -14.87
C TRP A 225 -6.23 10.47 -13.84
N VAL A 226 -5.91 10.51 -12.54
CA VAL A 226 -6.75 9.90 -11.50
C VAL A 226 -8.17 10.49 -11.50
N HIS A 227 -8.33 11.80 -11.70
CA HIS A 227 -9.65 12.46 -11.72
C HIS A 227 -10.51 12.05 -12.94
N THR A 228 -9.90 11.51 -14.00
CA THR A 228 -10.66 11.00 -15.15
C THR A 228 -11.06 9.51 -14.99
N HIS A 229 -10.67 8.87 -13.90
CA HIS A 229 -10.89 7.43 -13.64
C HIS A 229 -11.72 7.27 -12.35
N ALA A 230 -13.04 7.23 -12.51
CA ALA A 230 -14.00 7.24 -11.40
C ALA A 230 -13.83 6.04 -10.44
N GLU A 231 -13.27 4.92 -10.90
CA GLU A 231 -12.94 3.78 -10.06
C GLU A 231 -11.94 4.12 -8.94
N TYR A 232 -11.12 5.16 -9.11
CA TYR A 232 -10.18 5.65 -8.11
C TYR A 232 -10.72 6.82 -7.27
N ALA A 233 -12.04 6.99 -7.17
CA ALA A 233 -12.67 8.08 -6.42
C ALA A 233 -12.15 8.25 -4.97
N PRO A 234 -11.89 7.19 -4.16
CA PRO A 234 -11.28 7.37 -2.84
C PRO A 234 -9.90 8.04 -2.91
N LEU A 235 -9.07 7.66 -3.89
CA LEU A 235 -7.76 8.29 -4.09
C LEU A 235 -7.91 9.75 -4.50
N ALA A 236 -8.79 10.06 -5.45
CA ALA A 236 -9.00 11.42 -5.92
C ALA A 236 -9.36 12.38 -4.77
N ARG A 237 -10.33 12.01 -3.93
CA ARG A 237 -10.74 12.79 -2.74
C ARG A 237 -9.59 13.03 -1.77
N GLU A 238 -8.75 12.02 -1.55
CA GLU A 238 -7.60 12.12 -0.64
C GLU A 238 -6.47 12.98 -1.22
N MET A 239 -6.27 12.96 -2.54
CA MET A 239 -5.34 13.86 -3.23
C MET A 239 -5.80 15.32 -3.15
N GLU A 240 -7.10 15.59 -3.31
CA GLU A 240 -7.68 16.94 -3.15
C GLU A 240 -7.54 17.42 -1.70
N ALA A 241 -7.94 16.61 -0.72
CA ALA A 241 -7.89 16.96 0.69
C ALA A 241 -6.46 17.29 1.17
N THR A 242 -5.46 16.57 0.66
CA THR A 242 -4.05 16.81 1.02
C THR A 242 -3.43 17.98 0.24
N ALA A 243 -3.92 18.30 -0.95
CA ALA A 243 -3.51 19.49 -1.68
C ALA A 243 -4.01 20.79 -1.02
N CYS A 244 -5.23 20.78 -0.44
CA CYS A 244 -5.78 21.93 0.28
C CYS A 244 -5.13 22.19 1.65
N ALA A 245 -4.41 21.22 2.19
CA ALA A 245 -3.76 21.32 3.51
C ALA A 245 -2.32 21.89 3.46
N CYS A 246 -1.84 22.26 2.27
CA CYS A 246 -0.48 22.76 2.01
C CYS A 246 -0.47 24.25 1.64
#